data_AF-A0A061SPM6-F1
#
_entry.id   AF-A0A061SPM6-F1
#
_cell.length_a   1.000
_cell.length_b   1.000
_cell.length_c   1.000
_cell.angle_alpha   90.00
_cell.angle_beta   90.00
_cell.angle_gamma   90.00
#
_symmetry.space_group_name_H-M   'P 1'
#
loop_
_entity.id
_entity.type
_entity.pdbx_description
1 polymer ?
#
loop_
_entity_poly.entity_id
_entity_poly.type
_entity_poly.pdbx_seq_one_letter_code
_entity_poly.pdbx_strand_id
1 'polypeptide(L)'
;VTVCGGSLILGMGGALDGRHAVTHHMGMPAFAATGVIPVQARVVDDGDLISCGGVTSGLDVALHVVDRFVGPRIAHAVETLFEYERRGAVWRACGPDPVGLPEQHSLPEEQAPVLAGNDETPQSDHPLFGAWQMKVHSPIGVQDVKFVFAPVGDGITGQALRGEDAPIDLTDVTISGSRVMWSQKVEKPLKLNLRFDTQLNGDTLVGAAKAGMLPKSKVEGVRIP
;
A
#
# COMPACT_ATOMS: atom_id res chain seq x y z
N VAL A 1 -11.63 -4.67 -18.94
CA VAL A 1 -11.57 -4.97 -17.49
C VAL A 1 -10.17 -4.73 -16.99
N THR A 2 -9.97 -4.05 -15.86
CA THR A 2 -8.66 -3.88 -15.20
C THR A 2 -8.69 -4.32 -13.75
N VAL A 3 -7.55 -4.77 -13.24
CA VAL A 3 -7.36 -5.21 -11.85
C VAL A 3 -6.12 -4.54 -11.28
N CYS A 4 -6.16 -4.12 -10.01
CA CYS A 4 -4.99 -3.58 -9.31
C CYS A 4 -4.42 -2.35 -10.05
N GLY A 5 -3.11 -2.29 -10.23
CA GLY A 5 -2.43 -1.22 -10.97
C GLY A 5 -2.73 -1.19 -12.48
N GLY A 6 -3.50 -2.14 -13.02
CA GLY A 6 -3.77 -2.22 -14.46
C GLY A 6 -4.49 -0.99 -15.02
N SER A 7 -5.40 -0.38 -14.25
CA SER A 7 -6.06 0.87 -14.63
C SER A 7 -5.11 2.06 -14.68
N LEU A 8 -4.08 2.10 -13.82
CA LEU A 8 -3.08 3.16 -13.82
C LEU A 8 -2.29 3.20 -15.13
N ILE A 9 -1.97 2.04 -15.72
CA ILE A 9 -1.30 1.96 -17.02
C ILE A 9 -2.16 2.61 -18.11
N LEU A 10 -3.47 2.33 -18.12
CA LEU A 10 -4.40 2.94 -19.07
C LEU A 10 -4.59 4.44 -18.81
N GLY A 11 -4.63 4.85 -17.54
CA GLY A 11 -4.71 6.26 -17.14
C GLY A 11 -3.50 7.04 -17.63
N MET A 12 -2.28 6.57 -17.37
CA MET A 12 -1.06 7.24 -17.85
C MET A 12 -0.98 7.33 -19.38
N GLY A 13 -1.67 6.45 -20.09
CA GLY A 13 -1.81 6.50 -21.55
C GLY A 13 -2.91 7.43 -22.06
N GLY A 14 -3.65 8.13 -21.18
CA GLY A 14 -4.78 9.00 -21.52
C GLY A 14 -6.05 8.26 -21.96
N ALA A 15 -6.06 6.92 -21.91
CA ALA A 15 -7.20 6.12 -22.36
C ALA A 15 -8.42 6.22 -21.41
N LEU A 16 -8.21 6.77 -20.20
CA LEU A 16 -9.22 6.89 -19.15
C LEU A 16 -9.61 8.34 -18.82
N ASP A 17 -9.27 9.30 -19.69
CA ASP A 17 -9.56 10.72 -19.46
C ASP A 17 -11.07 10.95 -19.28
N GLY A 18 -11.44 11.58 -18.16
CA GLY A 18 -12.83 11.87 -17.79
C GLY A 18 -13.67 10.64 -17.42
N ARG A 19 -13.06 9.45 -17.30
CA ARG A 19 -13.74 8.19 -16.96
C ARG A 19 -13.74 7.95 -15.46
N HIS A 20 -14.78 7.32 -14.94
CA HIS A 20 -14.77 6.86 -13.55
C HIS A 20 -14.05 5.52 -13.45
N ALA A 21 -13.04 5.43 -12.59
CA ALA A 21 -12.30 4.19 -12.39
C ALA A 21 -11.66 4.09 -11.02
N VAL A 22 -11.21 2.89 -10.68
CA VAL A 22 -10.41 2.60 -9.48
C VAL A 22 -9.11 1.89 -9.86
N THR A 23 -8.06 2.09 -9.06
CA THR A 23 -6.82 1.32 -9.13
C THR A 23 -6.43 0.77 -7.76
N HIS A 24 -5.28 0.11 -7.65
CA HIS A 24 -4.76 -0.30 -6.35
C HIS A 24 -4.64 0.90 -5.40
N HIS A 25 -5.00 0.74 -4.13
CA HIS A 25 -5.02 1.85 -3.17
C HIS A 25 -3.69 2.64 -3.12
N MET A 26 -2.54 1.96 -3.17
CA MET A 26 -1.21 2.62 -3.23
C MET A 26 -0.98 3.43 -4.51
N GLY A 27 -1.68 3.13 -5.60
CA GLY A 27 -1.58 3.82 -6.88
C GLY A 27 -2.59 4.96 -7.05
N MET A 28 -3.55 5.12 -6.13
CA MET A 28 -4.60 6.15 -6.25
C MET A 28 -4.08 7.59 -6.37
N PRO A 29 -3.01 8.02 -5.66
CA PRO A 29 -2.46 9.37 -5.83
C PRO A 29 -1.94 9.61 -7.25
N ALA A 30 -1.16 8.68 -7.79
CA ALA A 30 -0.66 8.76 -9.17
C ALA A 30 -1.81 8.69 -10.18
N PHE A 31 -2.83 7.88 -9.89
CA PHE A 31 -4.00 7.71 -10.73
C PHE A 31 -4.79 9.00 -10.88
N ALA A 32 -5.02 9.71 -9.77
CA ALA A 32 -5.70 11.01 -9.76
C ALA A 32 -5.00 12.07 -10.62
N ALA A 33 -3.69 11.92 -10.88
CA ALA A 33 -2.93 12.83 -11.74
C ALA A 33 -3.06 12.53 -13.25
N THR A 34 -3.77 11.47 -13.66
CA THR A 34 -3.81 11.01 -15.07
C THR A 34 -4.97 11.53 -15.91
N GLY A 35 -5.90 12.30 -15.35
CA GLY A 35 -7.12 12.77 -16.04
C GLY A 35 -8.36 11.91 -15.79
N VAL A 36 -8.21 10.80 -15.06
CA VAL A 36 -9.30 9.93 -14.60
C VAL A 36 -10.09 10.57 -13.45
N ILE A 37 -11.34 10.18 -13.27
CA ILE A 37 -12.16 10.50 -12.09
C ILE A 37 -12.02 9.33 -11.10
N PRO A 38 -11.18 9.44 -10.05
CA PRO A 38 -10.91 8.33 -9.15
C PRO A 38 -12.11 8.05 -8.24
N VAL A 39 -12.54 6.78 -8.18
CA VAL A 39 -13.61 6.32 -7.29
C VAL A 39 -13.06 5.30 -6.29
N GLN A 40 -13.28 5.54 -5.00
CA GLN A 40 -12.92 4.61 -3.92
C GLN A 40 -13.99 3.52 -3.79
N ALA A 41 -13.94 2.52 -4.66
CA ALA A 41 -14.82 1.34 -4.61
C ALA A 41 -14.04 0.06 -4.92
N ARG A 42 -14.56 -1.10 -4.49
CA ARG A 42 -13.92 -2.38 -4.84
C ARG A 42 -14.00 -2.64 -6.35
N VAL A 43 -15.14 -2.31 -6.94
CA VAL A 43 -15.43 -2.42 -8.37
C VAL A 43 -16.13 -1.14 -8.83
N VAL A 44 -15.64 -0.58 -9.93
CA VAL A 44 -16.21 0.57 -10.64
C VAL A 44 -16.60 0.10 -12.04
N ASP A 45 -17.87 0.29 -12.39
CA ASP A 45 -18.42 -0.04 -13.71
C ASP A 45 -18.86 1.26 -14.39
N ASP A 46 -18.06 1.69 -15.37
CA ASP A 46 -18.27 2.90 -16.16
C ASP A 46 -18.59 2.51 -17.61
N GLY A 47 -19.53 1.57 -17.80
CA GLY A 47 -20.00 1.19 -19.13
C GLY A 47 -19.12 0.12 -19.80
N ASP A 48 -18.31 0.51 -20.78
CA ASP A 48 -17.37 -0.38 -21.48
C ASP A 48 -16.05 -0.60 -20.72
N LEU A 49 -15.82 0.21 -19.67
CA LEU A 49 -14.74 0.05 -18.71
C LEU A 49 -15.30 -0.51 -17.40
N ILE A 50 -14.70 -1.61 -16.94
CA ILE A 50 -14.90 -2.12 -15.58
C ILE A 50 -13.52 -2.23 -14.95
N SER A 51 -13.33 -1.57 -13.82
CA SER A 51 -12.06 -1.56 -13.08
C SER A 51 -12.29 -2.03 -11.64
N CYS A 52 -11.29 -2.69 -11.06
CA CYS A 52 -11.30 -3.05 -9.65
C CYS A 52 -9.99 -2.68 -8.97
N GLY A 53 -10.08 -2.39 -7.67
CA GLY A 53 -8.97 -1.92 -6.85
C GLY A 53 -7.98 -3.04 -6.51
N GLY A 54 -7.87 -3.40 -5.23
CA GLY A 54 -6.91 -4.42 -4.76
C GLY A 54 -6.99 -5.76 -5.49
N VAL A 55 -5.90 -6.55 -5.42
CA VAL A 55 -5.78 -7.84 -6.12
C VAL A 55 -6.98 -8.77 -5.86
N THR A 56 -7.43 -8.85 -4.61
CA THR A 56 -8.54 -9.73 -4.23
C THR A 56 -9.92 -9.24 -4.69
N SER A 57 -10.05 -7.96 -5.06
CA SER A 57 -11.25 -7.43 -5.75
C SER A 57 -11.39 -7.98 -7.18
N GLY A 58 -10.37 -8.68 -7.68
CA GLY A 58 -10.43 -9.46 -8.93
C GLY A 58 -11.57 -10.50 -8.94
N LEU A 59 -11.87 -11.11 -7.79
CA LEU A 59 -12.97 -12.08 -7.67
C LEU A 59 -14.34 -11.36 -7.71
N ASP A 60 -14.45 -10.22 -7.01
CA ASP A 60 -15.65 -9.39 -7.02
C ASP A 60 -15.99 -8.93 -8.44
N VAL A 61 -15.00 -8.45 -9.22
CA VAL A 61 -15.22 -7.99 -10.60
C VAL A 61 -15.48 -9.14 -11.57
N ALA A 62 -14.88 -10.32 -11.37
CA ALA A 62 -15.15 -11.48 -12.22
C ALA A 62 -16.62 -11.91 -12.10
N LEU A 63 -17.14 -11.98 -10.89
CA LEU A 63 -18.54 -12.30 -10.65
C LEU A 63 -19.49 -11.20 -11.17
N HIS A 64 -19.10 -9.93 -11.03
CA HIS A 64 -19.83 -8.83 -11.63
C HIS A 64 -19.92 -8.93 -13.16
N VAL A 65 -18.82 -9.31 -13.82
CA VAL A 65 -18.80 -9.53 -15.28
C VAL A 65 -19.72 -10.68 -15.66
N VAL A 66 -19.69 -11.81 -14.93
CA VAL A 66 -20.60 -12.94 -15.19
C VAL A 66 -22.05 -12.49 -15.03
N ASP A 67 -22.38 -11.78 -13.96
CA ASP A 67 -23.72 -11.27 -13.71
C ASP A 67 -24.18 -10.31 -14.83
N ARG A 68 -23.32 -9.37 -15.23
CA ARG A 68 -23.63 -8.37 -16.27
C ARG A 68 -23.88 -8.98 -17.65
N PHE A 69 -23.12 -9.99 -18.05
CA PHE A 69 -23.14 -10.52 -19.42
C PHE A 69 -23.87 -11.85 -19.58
N VAL A 70 -24.01 -12.63 -18.51
CA VAL A 70 -24.66 -13.95 -18.52
C VAL A 70 -25.94 -13.96 -17.69
N GLY A 71 -25.94 -13.19 -16.60
CA GLY A 71 -27.10 -13.00 -15.74
C GLY A 71 -26.95 -13.62 -14.34
N PRO A 72 -27.86 -13.25 -13.42
CA PRO A 72 -27.69 -13.47 -11.99
C PRO A 72 -27.75 -14.94 -11.57
N ARG A 73 -28.48 -15.79 -12.32
CA ARG A 73 -28.56 -17.23 -12.00
C ARG A 73 -27.23 -17.95 -12.16
N ILE A 74 -26.48 -17.61 -13.21
CA ILE A 74 -25.16 -18.21 -13.44
C ILE A 74 -24.14 -17.60 -12.48
N ALA A 75 -24.20 -16.28 -12.26
CA ALA A 75 -23.32 -15.63 -11.28
C ALA A 75 -23.49 -16.24 -9.88
N HIS A 76 -24.74 -16.49 -9.45
CA HIS A 76 -25.03 -17.14 -8.18
C HIS A 76 -24.53 -18.60 -8.12
N ALA A 77 -24.66 -19.35 -9.22
CA ALA A 77 -24.11 -20.71 -9.30
C ALA A 77 -22.57 -20.72 -9.18
N VAL A 78 -21.89 -19.73 -9.77
CA VAL A 78 -20.43 -19.56 -9.63
C VAL A 78 -20.05 -19.17 -8.19
N GLU A 79 -20.76 -18.23 -7.57
CA GLU A 79 -20.57 -17.89 -6.14
C GLU A 79 -20.69 -19.12 -5.25
N THR A 80 -21.73 -19.93 -5.48
CA THR A 80 -21.97 -21.18 -4.72
C THR A 80 -20.85 -22.19 -4.94
N LEU A 81 -20.43 -22.40 -6.20
CA LEU A 81 -19.38 -23.35 -6.55
C LEU A 81 -18.03 -22.99 -5.91
N PHE A 82 -17.71 -21.71 -5.84
CA PHE A 82 -16.45 -21.21 -5.27
C PHE A 82 -16.54 -20.90 -3.78
N GLU A 83 -17.71 -21.11 -3.15
CA GLU A 83 -18.01 -20.71 -1.77
C GLU A 83 -17.59 -19.26 -1.48
N TYR A 84 -17.88 -18.36 -2.42
CA TYR A 84 -17.44 -16.98 -2.39
C TYR A 84 -18.62 -16.00 -2.39
N GLU A 85 -18.63 -15.10 -1.41
CA GLU A 85 -19.62 -14.02 -1.30
C GLU A 85 -18.99 -12.69 -1.76
N ARG A 86 -19.65 -12.02 -2.72
CA ARG A 86 -19.22 -10.69 -3.21
C ARG A 86 -19.25 -9.65 -2.10
N ARG A 87 -18.21 -8.81 -2.06
CA ARG A 87 -18.09 -7.73 -1.08
C ARG A 87 -18.44 -6.37 -1.67
N GLY A 88 -19.35 -5.66 -0.99
CA GLY A 88 -19.71 -4.28 -1.30
C GLY A 88 -20.57 -4.13 -2.56
N ALA A 89 -21.04 -2.91 -2.79
CA ALA A 89 -21.76 -2.57 -4.01
C ALA A 89 -20.80 -2.23 -5.15
N VAL A 90 -21.17 -2.60 -6.38
CA VAL A 90 -20.49 -2.11 -7.57
C VAL A 90 -20.88 -0.65 -7.79
N TRP A 91 -19.89 0.24 -7.83
CA TRP A 91 -20.15 1.65 -8.05
C TRP A 91 -20.43 1.91 -9.53
N ARG A 92 -21.44 2.76 -9.80
CA ARG A 92 -21.80 3.27 -11.13
C ARG A 92 -22.24 4.73 -10.99
N ALA A 93 -21.97 5.55 -12.00
CA ALA A 93 -22.41 6.94 -12.08
C ALA A 93 -23.91 7.05 -12.42
N CYS A 94 -24.77 6.46 -11.59
CA CYS A 94 -26.22 6.48 -11.80
C CYS A 94 -26.99 6.56 -10.48
N GLY A 95 -28.18 7.14 -10.54
CA GLY A 95 -29.04 7.35 -9.38
C GLY A 95 -28.90 8.76 -8.81
N PRO A 96 -29.68 9.08 -7.77
CA PRO A 96 -29.60 10.37 -7.10
C PRO A 96 -28.31 10.49 -6.27
N ASP A 97 -27.80 11.72 -6.15
CA ASP A 97 -26.69 12.01 -5.24
C ASP A 97 -27.10 11.78 -3.77
N PRO A 98 -26.20 11.24 -2.93
CA PRO A 98 -26.51 11.05 -1.52
C PRO A 98 -26.66 12.40 -0.80
N VAL A 99 -27.83 12.65 -0.23
CA VAL A 99 -28.10 13.88 0.53
C VAL A 99 -27.69 13.68 2.00
N GLY A 100 -26.89 14.60 2.54
CA GLY A 100 -26.59 14.65 3.98
C GLY A 100 -25.57 13.63 4.48
N LEU A 101 -24.91 12.89 3.59
CA LEU A 101 -23.64 12.24 3.90
C LEU A 101 -22.52 13.28 3.74
N PRO A 102 -21.50 13.30 4.60
CA PRO A 102 -20.32 14.11 4.34
C PRO A 102 -19.82 13.75 2.95
N GLU A 103 -19.53 14.76 2.12
CA GLU A 103 -18.88 14.54 0.83
C GLU A 103 -17.74 13.55 1.05
N GLN A 104 -17.74 12.45 0.31
CA GLN A 104 -16.55 11.63 0.15
C GLN A 104 -15.57 12.46 -0.68
N HIS A 105 -15.08 13.55 -0.08
CA HIS A 105 -14.06 14.40 -0.66
C HIS A 105 -12.92 13.47 -1.06
N SER A 106 -12.54 13.57 -2.33
CA SER A 106 -11.15 13.67 -2.76
C SER A 106 -10.23 13.90 -1.57
N LEU A 107 -9.21 13.04 -1.43
CA LEU A 107 -8.14 13.09 -0.41
C LEU A 107 -8.13 14.44 0.32
N PRO A 108 -8.39 14.48 1.64
CA PRO A 108 -8.28 15.74 2.37
C PRO A 108 -6.93 16.37 2.04
N GLU A 109 -6.93 17.60 1.53
CA GLU A 109 -5.87 18.51 1.95
C GLU A 109 -5.94 18.47 3.47
N GLU A 110 -4.89 17.96 4.10
CA GLU A 110 -4.80 17.78 5.53
C GLU A 110 -4.79 19.15 6.22
N GLN A 111 -5.97 19.75 6.38
CA GLN A 111 -6.20 20.84 7.33
C GLN A 111 -6.39 20.19 8.70
N ALA A 112 -5.29 20.15 9.43
CA ALA A 112 -5.20 19.66 10.81
C ALA A 112 -6.19 20.40 11.75
N PRO A 113 -6.71 19.72 12.79
CA PRO A 113 -7.57 20.34 13.77
C PRO A 113 -6.82 21.42 14.54
N VAL A 114 -7.46 22.58 14.67
CA VAL A 114 -7.04 23.64 15.60
C VAL A 114 -7.35 23.14 17.02
N LEU A 115 -6.34 22.59 17.69
CA LEU A 115 -6.34 22.42 19.14
C LEU A 115 -5.27 23.34 19.73
N ALA A 116 -5.76 24.28 20.52
CA ALA A 116 -4.97 25.27 21.22
C ALA A 116 -3.96 24.62 22.17
N GLY A 117 -2.73 25.10 22.11
CA GLY A 117 -1.75 25.08 23.21
C GLY A 117 -1.15 23.72 23.50
N ASN A 118 -0.02 23.41 22.85
CA ASN A 118 1.30 23.46 23.46
C ASN A 118 2.37 23.30 22.36
N ASP A 119 3.42 24.11 22.43
CA ASP A 119 4.57 24.10 21.53
C ASP A 119 5.22 22.71 21.47
N GLU A 120 5.09 22.00 20.33
CA GLU A 120 6.10 21.11 19.73
C GLU A 120 5.54 20.49 18.43
N THR A 121 6.12 20.85 17.28
CA THR A 121 5.82 20.38 15.91
C THR A 121 6.06 18.86 15.71
N PRO A 122 5.15 18.08 15.10
CA PRO A 122 5.42 16.69 14.71
C PRO A 122 6.21 16.59 13.40
N GLN A 123 7.44 16.13 13.56
CA GLN A 123 8.40 15.44 12.69
C GLN A 123 7.91 14.82 11.35
N SER A 124 7.48 15.62 10.37
CA SER A 124 7.22 15.19 8.97
C SER A 124 8.46 15.16 8.06
N ASP A 125 9.55 15.83 8.44
CA ASP A 125 10.80 15.95 7.67
C ASP A 125 11.97 15.10 8.21
N HIS A 126 11.68 14.02 8.96
CA HIS A 126 12.76 13.24 9.53
C HIS A 126 13.61 12.57 8.43
N PRO A 127 14.96 12.63 8.49
CA PRO A 127 15.80 12.08 7.43
C PRO A 127 15.62 10.57 7.24
N LEU A 128 15.01 9.84 8.17
CA LEU A 128 14.72 8.42 7.95
C LEU A 128 13.74 8.17 6.80
N PHE A 129 12.79 9.07 6.54
CA PHE A 129 11.71 8.82 5.59
C PHE A 129 12.22 8.68 4.14
N GLY A 130 11.54 7.84 3.37
CA GLY A 130 11.92 7.48 2.01
C GLY A 130 12.50 6.07 1.88
N ALA A 131 13.12 5.82 0.74
CA ALA A 131 13.61 4.50 0.36
C ALA A 131 15.12 4.34 0.60
N TRP A 132 15.51 3.13 1.00
CA TRP A 132 16.87 2.75 1.39
C TRP A 132 17.24 1.43 0.77
N GLN A 133 18.39 1.38 0.09
CA GLN A 133 18.99 0.14 -0.38
C GLN A 133 19.92 -0.38 0.72
N MET A 134 19.57 -1.50 1.35
CA MET A 134 20.33 -2.08 2.47
C MET A 134 20.94 -3.43 2.11
N LYS A 135 22.13 -3.72 2.66
CA LYS A 135 22.82 -5.00 2.63
C LYS A 135 22.82 -5.61 4.03
N VAL A 136 22.28 -6.82 4.16
CA VAL A 136 22.26 -7.59 5.40
C VAL A 136 23.26 -8.75 5.27
N HIS A 137 24.31 -8.74 6.09
CA HIS A 137 25.35 -9.76 6.09
C HIS A 137 24.93 -10.93 6.99
N SER A 138 24.17 -11.85 6.42
CA SER A 138 23.72 -13.06 7.11
C SER A 138 24.71 -14.22 6.95
N PRO A 139 24.68 -15.25 7.81
CA PRO A 139 25.55 -16.43 7.66
C PRO A 139 25.34 -17.20 6.35
N ILE A 140 24.18 -17.03 5.73
CA ILE A 140 23.83 -17.67 4.45
C ILE A 140 24.18 -16.81 3.23
N GLY A 141 24.79 -15.64 3.44
CA GLY A 141 25.19 -14.71 2.38
C GLY A 141 24.74 -13.27 2.62
N VAL A 142 25.22 -12.38 1.76
CA VAL A 142 24.81 -10.97 1.74
C VAL A 142 23.47 -10.86 1.02
N GLN A 143 22.49 -10.23 1.66
CA GLN A 143 21.16 -10.01 1.10
C GLN A 143 20.94 -8.53 0.83
N ASP A 144 20.56 -8.20 -0.41
CA ASP A 144 20.10 -6.87 -0.79
C ASP A 144 18.60 -6.74 -0.50
N VAL A 145 18.24 -5.72 0.27
CA VAL A 145 16.86 -5.49 0.75
C VAL A 145 16.55 -4.01 0.63
N LYS A 146 15.44 -3.67 -0.03
CA LYS A 146 14.94 -2.30 -0.09
C LYS A 146 14.02 -2.05 1.08
N PHE A 147 14.30 -1.03 1.87
CA PHE A 147 13.43 -0.57 2.96
C PHE A 147 12.78 0.75 2.58
N VAL A 148 11.51 0.93 2.91
CA VAL A 148 10.79 2.18 2.74
C VAL A 148 10.18 2.56 4.07
N PHE A 149 10.52 3.74 4.59
CA PHE A 149 9.96 4.28 5.83
C PHE A 149 9.06 5.46 5.50
N ALA A 150 7.88 5.52 6.12
CA ALA A 150 6.92 6.60 5.92
C ALA A 150 6.31 7.03 7.27
N PRO A 151 5.98 8.32 7.45
CA PRO A 151 5.23 8.76 8.61
C PRO A 151 3.79 8.19 8.56
N VAL A 152 3.23 7.86 9.73
CA VAL A 152 1.83 7.47 9.88
C VAL A 152 1.28 8.01 11.20
N GLY A 153 0.47 9.07 11.16
CA GLY A 153 0.08 9.81 12.37
C GLY A 153 1.31 10.29 13.15
N ASP A 154 1.36 10.02 14.46
CA ASP A 154 2.51 10.31 15.32
C ASP A 154 3.61 9.22 15.27
N GLY A 155 3.45 8.22 14.39
CA GLY A 155 4.30 7.04 14.30
C GLY A 155 4.99 6.87 12.96
N ILE A 156 5.67 5.74 12.80
CA ILE A 156 6.42 5.40 11.59
C ILE A 156 5.98 4.01 11.14
N THR A 157 5.65 3.91 9.86
CA THR A 157 5.46 2.63 9.19
C THR A 157 6.64 2.36 8.27
N GLY A 158 6.78 1.11 7.83
CA GLY A 158 7.67 0.81 6.74
C GLY A 158 7.44 -0.57 6.15
N GLN A 159 8.03 -0.78 4.99
CA GLN A 159 8.05 -2.07 4.32
C GLN A 159 9.47 -2.46 3.88
N ALA A 160 9.77 -3.75 3.89
CA ALA A 160 10.96 -4.31 3.26
C ALA A 160 10.59 -5.17 2.06
N LEU A 161 11.30 -4.95 0.95
CA LEU A 161 11.17 -5.67 -0.30
C LEU A 161 12.46 -6.44 -0.57
N ARG A 162 12.34 -7.73 -0.86
CA ARG A 162 13.45 -8.65 -1.13
C ARG A 162 13.24 -9.30 -2.50
N GLY A 163 13.89 -8.77 -3.53
CA GLY A 163 13.69 -9.28 -4.90
C GLY A 163 12.21 -9.25 -5.31
N GLU A 164 11.69 -10.41 -5.74
CA GLU A 164 10.29 -10.60 -6.15
C GLU A 164 9.36 -11.07 -5.01
N ASP A 165 9.88 -11.23 -3.79
CA ASP A 165 9.06 -11.64 -2.65
C ASP A 165 8.06 -10.56 -2.25
N ALA A 166 6.95 -11.00 -1.64
CA ALA A 166 5.96 -10.09 -1.09
C ALA A 166 6.58 -9.13 -0.05
N PRO A 167 6.16 -7.85 -0.01
CA PRO A 167 6.63 -6.91 0.99
C PRO A 167 6.38 -7.40 2.42
N ILE A 168 7.34 -7.16 3.30
CA ILE A 168 7.26 -7.48 4.72
C ILE A 168 7.11 -6.18 5.51
N ASP A 169 6.00 -6.03 6.22
CA ASP A 169 5.76 -4.87 7.06
C ASP A 169 6.76 -4.82 8.24
N LEU A 170 7.22 -3.61 8.54
CA LEU A 170 8.02 -3.32 9.72
C LEU A 170 7.08 -3.15 10.93
N THR A 171 7.50 -3.65 12.09
CA THR A 171 6.82 -3.42 13.37
C THR A 171 7.78 -2.77 14.36
N ASP A 172 7.23 -2.15 15.41
CA ASP A 172 8.03 -1.54 16.50
C ASP A 172 9.07 -0.52 16.01
N VAL A 173 8.76 0.26 14.98
CA VAL A 173 9.68 1.27 14.45
C VAL A 173 9.82 2.41 15.45
N THR A 174 11.03 2.65 15.90
CA THR A 174 11.34 3.71 16.88
C THR A 174 12.57 4.50 16.45
N ILE A 175 12.53 5.81 16.70
CA ILE A 175 13.64 6.73 16.48
C ILE A 175 13.99 7.38 17.81
N SER A 176 15.26 7.37 18.17
CA SER A 176 15.78 8.11 19.31
C SER A 176 17.08 8.79 18.88
N GLY A 177 16.98 10.09 18.56
CA GLY A 177 18.07 10.83 17.92
C GLY A 177 18.43 10.21 16.57
N SER A 178 19.70 9.85 16.37
CA SER A 178 20.17 9.16 15.16
C SER A 178 19.91 7.65 15.17
N ARG A 179 19.49 7.06 16.29
CA ARG A 179 19.27 5.61 16.39
C ARG A 179 17.89 5.24 15.90
N VAL A 180 17.84 4.27 14.99
CA VAL A 180 16.61 3.75 14.38
C VAL A 180 16.54 2.25 14.63
N MET A 181 15.45 1.80 15.25
CA MET A 181 15.20 0.39 15.53
C MET A 181 13.85 -0.04 14.97
N TRP A 182 13.76 -1.29 14.52
CA TRP A 182 12.51 -1.90 14.08
C TRP A 182 12.60 -3.42 14.10
N SER A 183 11.45 -4.07 13.96
CA SER A 183 11.32 -5.52 13.87
C SER A 183 10.70 -5.95 12.53
N GLN A 184 10.97 -7.19 12.11
CA GLN A 184 10.33 -7.85 10.98
C GLN A 184 10.06 -9.31 11.28
N LYS A 185 8.90 -9.79 10.86
CA LYS A 185 8.57 -11.21 10.89
C LYS A 185 8.68 -11.79 9.48
N VAL A 186 9.69 -12.62 9.27
CA VAL A 186 9.89 -13.35 8.02
C VAL A 186 9.31 -14.75 8.21
N GLU A 187 8.42 -15.22 7.32
CA GLU A 187 7.79 -16.53 7.48
C GLU A 187 8.34 -17.63 6.57
N LYS A 188 9.06 -17.27 5.49
CA LYS A 188 9.62 -18.21 4.51
C LYS A 188 11.11 -17.95 4.25
N PRO A 189 11.93 -18.99 4.05
CA PRO A 189 11.62 -20.43 4.19
C PRO A 189 11.52 -20.89 5.66
N LEU A 190 11.93 -20.05 6.63
CA LEU A 190 11.77 -20.29 8.07
C LEU A 190 11.14 -19.08 8.75
N LYS A 191 10.36 -19.33 9.82
CA LYS A 191 9.78 -18.29 10.67
C LYS A 191 10.84 -17.68 11.57
N LEU A 192 11.25 -16.45 11.27
CA LEU A 192 12.22 -15.69 12.06
C LEU A 192 11.69 -14.28 12.37
N ASN A 193 11.92 -13.86 13.61
CA ASN A 193 11.74 -12.46 14.01
C ASN A 193 13.12 -11.78 13.99
N LEU A 194 13.30 -10.83 13.10
CA LEU A 194 14.49 -10.01 12.98
C LEU A 194 14.27 -8.70 13.74
N ARG A 195 15.26 -8.27 14.51
CA ARG A 195 15.33 -6.95 15.13
C ARG A 195 16.52 -6.19 14.58
N PHE A 196 16.28 -4.99 14.10
CA PHE A 196 17.26 -4.10 13.54
C PHE A 196 17.54 -2.97 14.52
N ASP A 197 18.81 -2.59 14.60
CA ASP A 197 19.32 -1.54 15.45
C ASP A 197 20.41 -0.82 14.67
N THR A 198 20.09 0.38 14.19
CA THR A 198 20.89 1.12 13.22
C THR A 198 21.08 2.57 13.63
N GLN A 199 22.10 3.19 13.07
CA GLN A 199 22.35 4.62 13.18
C GLN A 199 22.21 5.28 11.81
N LEU A 200 21.41 6.34 11.80
CA LEU A 200 21.19 7.24 10.68
C LEU A 200 22.25 8.33 10.68
N ASN A 201 22.99 8.44 9.58
CA ASN A 201 23.95 9.51 9.35
C ASN A 201 23.79 10.02 7.91
N GLY A 202 23.02 11.10 7.76
CA GLY A 202 22.65 11.67 6.47
C GLY A 202 21.92 10.65 5.58
N ASP A 203 22.60 10.21 4.53
CA ASP A 203 22.09 9.24 3.54
C ASP A 203 22.59 7.82 3.79
N THR A 204 23.09 7.54 5.00
CA THR A 204 23.53 6.19 5.40
C THR A 204 22.81 5.68 6.64
N LEU A 205 22.51 4.39 6.64
CA LEU A 205 22.01 3.63 7.78
C LEU A 205 22.96 2.46 8.06
N VAL A 206 23.62 2.47 9.22
CA VAL A 206 24.59 1.42 9.58
C VAL A 206 24.27 0.84 10.94
N GLY A 207 24.31 -0.48 11.07
CA GLY A 207 24.09 -1.13 12.35
C GLY A 207 24.07 -2.64 12.26
N ALA A 208 23.14 -3.26 12.98
CA ALA A 208 23.04 -4.70 13.06
C ALA A 208 21.59 -5.20 13.06
N ALA A 209 21.40 -6.39 12.51
CA ALA A 209 20.19 -7.19 12.63
C ALA A 209 20.45 -8.41 13.52
N LYS A 210 19.48 -8.81 14.34
CA LYS A 210 19.55 -10.00 15.18
C LYS A 210 18.29 -10.86 15.01
N ALA A 211 18.47 -12.16 14.87
CA ALA A 211 17.38 -13.13 14.83
C ALA A 211 17.53 -14.16 15.97
N GLY A 212 16.73 -14.04 17.03
CA GLY A 212 16.76 -14.97 18.15
C GLY A 212 18.16 -15.19 18.75
N MET A 213 18.61 -16.45 18.75
CA MET A 213 19.93 -16.87 19.28
C MET A 213 21.08 -16.73 18.26
N LEU A 214 20.81 -16.33 17.02
CA LEU A 214 21.85 -16.18 16.00
C LEU A 214 22.77 -14.98 16.29
N PRO A 215 24.03 -15.02 15.81
CA PRO A 215 24.92 -13.86 15.84
C PRO A 215 24.28 -12.64 15.18
N LYS A 216 24.69 -11.45 15.61
CA LYS A 216 24.29 -10.20 14.96
C LYS A 216 24.86 -10.16 13.54
N SER A 217 23.99 -9.89 12.57
CA SER A 217 24.35 -9.61 11.18
C SER A 217 24.65 -8.13 11.03
N LYS A 218 25.76 -7.79 10.37
CA LYS A 218 26.05 -6.41 9.99
C LYS A 218 25.01 -5.93 8.97
N VAL A 219 24.56 -4.69 9.12
CA VAL A 219 23.62 -4.03 8.21
C VAL A 219 24.21 -2.70 7.77
N GLU A 220 24.20 -2.45 6.46
CA GLU A 220 24.64 -1.18 5.87
C GLU A 220 23.64 -0.77 4.79
N GLY A 221 23.25 0.49 4.74
CA GLY A 221 22.28 0.98 3.78
C GLY A 221 22.58 2.38 3.33
N VAL A 222 22.16 2.69 2.11
CA VAL A 222 22.29 4.00 1.48
C VAL A 222 20.91 4.44 1.00
N ARG A 223 20.62 5.73 1.12
CA ARG A 223 19.37 6.31 0.60
C ARG A 223 19.28 6.11 -0.90
N ILE A 224 18.09 5.79 -1.38
CA ILE A 224 17.73 5.85 -2.79
C ILE A 224 17.14 7.24 -3.06
N PRO A 225 17.73 8.04 -3.96
CA PRO A 225 17.22 9.36 -4.33
C PRO A 225 15.79 9.35 -4.87
#